data_AF-A0A2G9SHI8-F1
#
_entry.id   AF-A0A2G9SHI8-F1
#
_cell.length_a   1.000
_cell.length_b   1.000
_cell.length_c   1.000
_cell.angle_alpha   90.00
_cell.angle_beta   90.00
_cell.angle_gamma   90.00
#
_symmetry.space_group_name_H-M   'P 1'
#
loop_
_entity.id
_entity.type
_entity.pdbx_description
1 polymer ?
#
loop_
_entity_poly.entity_id
_entity_poly.type
_entity_poly.pdbx_seq_one_letter_code
_entity_poly.pdbx_strand_id
1 'polypeptide(L)'
;MALQKLQTIGTPTIYISSRTDSGVHALCNSAHVDIERLPGKHPFSEAVLVQALNFHLKPERISVLKAIRVSNDFHARYNALSRTYVYRLVTGYGHQNLPVFERNMCWAASESSFDLEKIREAAQILLGTHDFSAFRSINSETPFKSPIKTLEQADFTPSSSLLPIDSQNR
;
A
#
# COMPACT_ATOMS: atom_id res chain seq x y z
N MET A 1 -11.49 -11.23 14.30
CA MET A 1 -10.62 -10.18 13.71
C MET A 1 -10.29 -9.13 14.77
N ALA A 2 -9.10 -8.50 14.77
CA ALA A 2 -8.58 -7.70 15.91
C ALA A 2 -9.53 -6.63 16.47
N LEU A 3 -10.28 -5.91 15.62
CA LEU A 3 -11.27 -4.91 16.04
C LEU A 3 -12.38 -5.49 16.95
N GLN A 4 -12.80 -6.73 16.70
CA GLN A 4 -13.83 -7.41 17.52
C GLN A 4 -13.32 -7.73 18.94
N LYS A 5 -12.01 -7.65 19.18
CA LYS A 5 -11.43 -7.88 20.51
C LYS A 5 -11.40 -6.60 21.39
N LEU A 6 -11.78 -5.45 20.85
CA LEU A 6 -11.76 -4.17 21.56
C LEU A 6 -12.92 -3.95 22.56
N GLN A 7 -13.86 -4.91 22.66
CA GLN A 7 -15.05 -4.81 23.52
C GLN A 7 -15.84 -3.53 23.24
N THR A 8 -16.38 -3.46 22.03
CA THR A 8 -17.20 -2.35 21.53
C THR A 8 -18.68 -2.70 21.57
N ILE A 9 -19.54 -1.68 21.46
CA ILE A 9 -20.94 -1.90 21.12
C ILE A 9 -20.99 -2.30 19.63
N GLY A 10 -21.64 -3.42 19.35
CA GLY A 10 -21.71 -3.96 17.99
C GLY A 10 -20.38 -4.42 17.41
N THR A 11 -20.39 -4.74 16.12
CA THR A 11 -19.19 -5.14 15.37
C THR A 11 -18.66 -3.93 14.58
N PRO A 12 -17.44 -3.45 14.84
CA PRO A 12 -16.88 -2.31 14.11
C PRO A 12 -16.69 -2.65 12.63
N THR A 13 -17.09 -1.73 11.76
CA THR A 13 -16.87 -1.83 10.30
C THR A 13 -15.66 -1.01 9.91
N ILE A 14 -14.75 -1.58 9.12
CA ILE A 14 -13.53 -0.91 8.66
C ILE A 14 -13.65 -0.50 7.20
N TYR A 15 -13.25 0.73 6.91
CA TYR A 15 -13.21 1.26 5.56
C TYR A 15 -11.79 1.70 5.21
N ILE A 16 -11.20 1.04 4.22
CA ILE A 16 -9.82 1.26 3.78
C ILE A 16 -9.72 2.32 2.69
N SER A 17 -8.62 3.06 2.69
CA SER A 17 -8.32 4.09 1.68
C SER A 17 -8.04 3.48 0.32
N SER A 18 -7.32 2.35 0.28
CA SER A 18 -7.04 1.58 -0.94
C SER A 18 -7.22 0.09 -0.70
N ARG A 19 -7.84 -0.59 -1.66
CA ARG A 19 -7.72 -2.04 -1.80
C ARG A 19 -6.36 -2.35 -2.43
N THR A 20 -5.78 -3.47 -2.06
CA THR A 20 -4.55 -4.01 -2.64
C THR A 20 -4.84 -5.42 -3.13
N ASP A 21 -4.28 -5.80 -4.28
CA ASP A 21 -4.43 -7.15 -4.81
C ASP A 21 -3.56 -8.15 -4.05
N SER A 22 -3.82 -9.44 -4.25
CA SER A 22 -3.06 -10.51 -3.59
C SER A 22 -1.57 -10.39 -3.88
N GLY A 23 -0.75 -10.38 -2.82
CA GLY A 23 0.71 -10.25 -2.91
C GLY A 23 1.22 -8.80 -2.95
N VAL A 24 0.34 -7.80 -3.04
CA VAL A 24 0.72 -6.38 -2.96
C VAL A 24 0.85 -5.94 -1.50
N HIS A 25 1.97 -5.29 -1.19
CA HIS A 25 2.25 -4.75 0.14
C HIS A 25 1.75 -3.30 0.29
N ALA A 26 1.70 -2.82 1.53
CA ALA A 26 1.47 -1.40 1.81
C ALA A 26 2.34 -0.92 2.96
N LEU A 27 3.04 0.19 2.73
CA LEU A 27 3.83 0.85 3.78
C LEU A 27 2.94 1.64 4.73
N CYS A 28 1.98 2.41 4.20
CA CYS A 28 1.16 3.37 4.94
C CYS A 28 -0.31 3.39 4.48
N ASN A 29 -0.96 2.22 4.31
CA ASN A 29 -2.39 2.22 3.98
C ASN A 29 -3.20 2.77 5.16
N SER A 30 -4.14 3.66 4.87
CA SER A 30 -5.02 4.26 5.88
C SER A 30 -6.38 3.58 5.89
N ALA A 31 -7.03 3.57 7.05
CA ALA A 31 -8.41 3.12 7.21
C ALA A 31 -9.11 3.95 8.29
N HIS A 32 -10.44 4.00 8.26
CA HIS A 32 -11.24 4.52 9.38
C HIS A 32 -12.22 3.47 9.88
N VAL A 33 -12.61 3.63 11.14
CA VAL A 33 -13.53 2.76 11.86
C VAL A 33 -14.17 3.57 12.97
N ASP A 34 -15.48 3.40 13.13
CA ASP A 34 -16.21 3.95 14.27
C ASP A 34 -16.14 2.95 15.43
N ILE A 35 -15.76 3.45 16.61
CA ILE A 35 -15.54 2.63 17.80
C ILE A 35 -16.40 3.21 18.93
N GLU A 36 -17.53 2.57 19.17
CA GLU A 36 -18.37 2.85 20.32
C GLU A 36 -17.99 1.93 21.49
N ARG A 37 -17.67 2.50 22.65
CA ARG A 37 -17.26 1.73 23.83
C ARG A 37 -18.47 1.28 24.65
N LEU A 38 -18.32 0.17 25.37
CA LEU A 38 -19.32 -0.28 26.33
C LEU A 38 -19.64 0.78 27.39
N PRO A 39 -20.84 0.80 27.98
CA PRO A 39 -21.21 1.75 29.03
C PRO A 39 -20.19 1.81 30.17
N GLY A 40 -19.84 3.02 30.61
CA GLY A 40 -18.85 3.26 31.67
C GLY A 40 -17.39 3.16 31.23
N LYS A 41 -17.10 2.95 29.94
CA LYS A 41 -15.73 2.98 29.40
C LYS A 41 -15.48 4.29 28.65
N HIS A 42 -14.32 4.89 28.91
CA HIS A 42 -13.88 6.04 28.14
C HIS A 42 -13.42 5.62 26.73
N PRO A 43 -13.55 6.51 25.72
CA PRO A 43 -12.92 6.33 24.43
C PRO A 43 -11.43 6.03 24.58
N PHE A 44 -10.87 5.18 23.73
CA PHE A 44 -9.43 4.95 23.72
C PHE A 44 -8.68 6.26 23.43
N SER A 45 -7.52 6.43 24.06
CA SER A 45 -6.50 7.31 23.50
C SER A 45 -5.90 6.65 22.26
N GLU A 46 -5.35 7.45 21.35
CA GLU A 46 -4.77 6.97 20.10
C GLU A 46 -3.65 5.94 20.35
N ALA A 47 -2.76 6.22 21.30
CA ALA A 47 -1.67 5.33 21.67
C ALA A 47 -2.18 3.97 22.22
N VAL A 48 -3.20 3.98 23.10
CA VAL A 48 -3.77 2.75 23.65
C VAL A 48 -4.48 1.94 22.56
N LEU A 49 -5.18 2.60 21.65
CA LEU A 49 -5.83 1.93 20.53
C LEU A 49 -4.81 1.22 19.63
N VAL A 50 -3.71 1.89 19.28
CA VAL A 50 -2.62 1.31 18.48
C VAL A 50 -2.04 0.07 19.20
N GLN A 51 -1.72 0.19 20.49
CA GLN A 51 -1.17 -0.92 21.27
C GLN A 51 -2.13 -2.12 21.34
N ALA A 52 -3.41 -1.87 21.62
CA ALA A 52 -4.43 -2.92 21.73
C ALA A 52 -4.63 -3.63 20.38
N LEU A 53 -4.71 -2.89 19.28
CA LEU A 53 -4.82 -3.47 17.94
C LEU A 53 -3.59 -4.31 17.60
N ASN A 54 -2.38 -3.78 17.78
CA ASN A 54 -1.15 -4.50 17.49
C ASN A 54 -0.97 -5.74 18.37
N PHE A 55 -1.43 -5.72 19.62
CA PHE A 55 -1.43 -6.91 20.48
C PHE A 55 -2.26 -8.04 19.87
N HIS A 56 -3.44 -7.74 19.33
CA HIS A 56 -4.31 -8.72 18.70
C HIS A 56 -3.92 -9.08 17.26
N LEU A 57 -3.13 -8.23 16.59
CA LEU A 57 -2.62 -8.46 15.24
C LEU A 57 -1.30 -9.24 15.19
N LYS A 58 -0.70 -9.61 16.32
CA LYS A 58 0.57 -10.38 16.36
C LYS A 58 0.61 -11.62 15.44
N PRO A 59 -0.47 -12.40 15.24
CA PRO A 59 -0.45 -13.54 14.32
C PRO A 59 -0.42 -13.13 12.83
N GLU A 60 -0.79 -11.88 12.53
CA GLU A 60 -0.93 -11.34 11.19
C GLU A 60 0.33 -10.60 10.75
N ARG A 61 0.58 -10.54 9.44
CA ARG A 61 1.64 -9.69 8.86
C ARG A 61 1.16 -8.24 8.68
N ILE A 62 0.57 -7.67 9.73
CA ILE A 62 -0.04 -6.34 9.73
C ILE A 62 0.34 -5.61 11.02
N SER A 63 0.68 -4.33 10.91
CA SER A 63 0.93 -3.44 12.05
C SER A 63 0.20 -2.12 11.85
N VAL A 64 -0.44 -1.64 12.91
CA VAL A 64 -1.00 -0.30 13.01
C VAL A 64 0.12 0.64 13.46
N LEU A 65 0.49 1.58 12.60
CA LEU A 65 1.59 2.51 12.87
C LEU A 65 1.15 3.71 13.71
N LYS A 66 -0.07 4.19 13.47
CA LYS A 66 -0.63 5.39 14.11
C LYS A 66 -2.16 5.33 14.08
N ALA A 67 -2.78 5.93 15.08
CA ALA A 67 -4.21 6.26 15.08
C ALA A 67 -4.36 7.77 15.32
N ILE A 68 -5.39 8.37 14.73
CA ILE A 68 -5.78 9.76 14.98
C ILE A 68 -7.31 9.83 15.07
N ARG A 69 -7.84 10.73 15.91
CA ARG A 69 -9.26 11.10 15.83
C ARG A 69 -9.52 11.98 14.61
N VAL A 70 -10.66 11.75 13.97
CA VAL A 70 -11.11 12.46 12.77
C VAL A 70 -12.54 12.96 12.96
N SER A 71 -12.99 13.83 12.06
CA SER A 71 -14.40 14.26 12.01
C SER A 71 -15.32 13.07 11.71
N ASN A 72 -16.58 13.15 12.15
CA ASN A 72 -17.62 12.16 11.84
C ASN A 72 -17.91 12.05 10.32
N ASP A 73 -17.59 13.09 9.56
CA ASP A 73 -17.77 13.11 8.10
C ASP A 73 -16.55 12.57 7.33
N PHE A 74 -15.52 12.10 8.04
CA PHE A 74 -14.32 11.57 7.40
C PHE A 74 -14.55 10.16 6.84
N HIS A 75 -14.18 9.98 5.58
CA HIS A 75 -14.14 8.69 4.92
C HIS A 75 -12.79 8.44 4.25
N ALA A 76 -11.99 7.52 4.81
CA ALA A 76 -10.62 7.22 4.40
C ALA A 76 -10.42 7.00 2.89
N ARG A 77 -11.44 6.48 2.18
CA ARG A 77 -11.37 6.29 0.72
C ARG A 77 -11.62 7.57 -0.08
N TYR A 78 -12.60 8.37 0.34
CA TYR A 78 -13.13 9.46 -0.47
C TYR A 78 -12.46 10.80 -0.16
N ASN A 79 -11.96 10.98 1.07
CA ASN A 79 -11.17 12.14 1.45
C ASN A 79 -9.68 11.98 1.17
N ALA A 80 -9.23 10.82 0.67
CA ALA A 80 -7.84 10.65 0.24
C ALA A 80 -7.58 11.50 -1.02
N LEU A 81 -6.66 12.45 -0.92
CA LEU A 81 -6.30 13.38 -2.00
C LEU A 81 -5.58 12.68 -3.15
N SER A 82 -4.58 11.86 -2.82
CA SER A 82 -3.81 11.07 -3.78
C SER A 82 -3.33 9.76 -3.14
N ARG A 83 -2.75 8.89 -3.96
CA ARG A 83 -2.16 7.61 -3.53
C ARG A 83 -0.83 7.44 -4.26
N THR A 84 0.22 7.14 -3.51
CA THR A 84 1.56 6.90 -4.04
C THR A 84 1.86 5.41 -4.00
N TYR A 85 2.37 4.88 -5.10
CA TYR A 85 2.76 3.48 -5.25
C TYR A 85 4.26 3.41 -5.54
N VAL A 86 4.93 2.42 -4.96
CA VAL A 86 6.34 2.12 -5.22
C VAL A 86 6.41 0.74 -5.83
N TYR A 87 6.90 0.65 -7.06
CA TYR A 87 7.20 -0.61 -7.71
C TYR A 87 8.70 -0.83 -7.67
N ARG A 88 9.13 -1.98 -7.14
CA ARG A 88 10.53 -2.38 -7.10
C ARG A 88 10.78 -3.44 -8.18
N LEU A 89 11.78 -3.19 -9.01
CA LEU A 89 12.25 -4.11 -10.03
C LEU A 89 13.72 -4.41 -9.76
N VAL A 90 14.15 -5.63 -10.07
CA VAL A 90 15.57 -6.03 -10.03
C VAL A 90 15.96 -6.60 -11.38
N THR A 91 17.11 -6.16 -11.90
CA THR A 91 17.62 -6.52 -13.23
C THR A 91 18.68 -7.61 -13.18
N GLY A 92 18.80 -8.40 -14.23
CA GLY A 92 19.79 -9.47 -14.36
C GLY A 92 19.48 -10.72 -13.54
N TYR A 93 18.25 -10.84 -13.01
CA TYR A 93 17.80 -12.02 -12.27
C TYR A 93 16.55 -12.59 -12.93
N GLY A 94 16.50 -13.91 -13.04
CA GLY A 94 15.25 -14.63 -13.22
C GLY A 94 14.51 -14.79 -11.89
N HIS A 95 13.24 -15.17 -11.96
CA HIS A 95 12.43 -15.40 -10.75
C HIS A 95 13.03 -16.47 -9.80
N GLN A 96 13.75 -17.46 -10.34
CA GLN A 96 14.28 -18.58 -9.56
C GLN A 96 15.58 -18.28 -8.81
N ASN A 97 16.36 -17.30 -9.27
CA ASN A 97 17.67 -16.93 -8.70
C ASN A 97 17.66 -15.58 -7.97
N LEU A 98 16.48 -15.06 -7.63
CA LEU A 98 16.35 -13.88 -6.78
C LEU A 98 17.03 -14.09 -5.41
N PRO A 99 17.79 -13.09 -4.91
CA PRO A 99 18.27 -13.07 -3.54
C PRO A 99 17.11 -13.30 -2.55
N VAL A 100 17.36 -14.06 -1.48
CA VAL A 100 16.31 -14.47 -0.53
C VAL A 100 15.56 -13.27 0.05
N PHE A 101 16.26 -12.18 0.33
CA PHE A 101 15.68 -10.96 0.89
C PHE A 101 14.84 -10.13 -0.09
N GLU A 102 14.97 -10.38 -1.39
CA GLU A 102 14.20 -9.71 -2.44
C GLU A 102 12.94 -10.51 -2.83
N ARG A 103 12.82 -11.76 -2.35
CA ARG A 103 11.66 -12.62 -2.63
C ARG A 103 10.38 -11.96 -2.13
N ASN A 104 9.37 -11.90 -3.01
CA ASN A 104 8.08 -11.24 -2.78
C ASN A 104 8.15 -9.73 -2.50
N MET A 105 9.32 -9.08 -2.69
CA MET A 105 9.51 -7.65 -2.44
C MET A 105 9.79 -6.84 -3.72
N CYS A 106 10.02 -7.53 -4.85
CA CYS A 106 10.25 -6.92 -6.16
C CYS A 106 9.83 -7.87 -7.28
N TRP A 107 9.76 -7.33 -8.50
CA TRP A 107 9.65 -8.11 -9.72
C TRP A 107 11.04 -8.34 -10.33
N ALA A 108 11.30 -9.57 -10.80
CA ALA A 108 12.56 -9.97 -11.41
C ALA A 108 12.51 -9.78 -12.93
N ALA A 109 13.38 -8.91 -13.43
CA ALA A 109 13.61 -8.71 -14.86
C ALA A 109 14.86 -9.49 -15.30
N SER A 110 14.71 -10.33 -16.32
CA SER A 110 15.85 -11.04 -16.92
C SER A 110 16.83 -10.11 -17.62
N GLU A 111 16.34 -8.96 -18.06
CA GLU A 111 17.12 -7.89 -18.67
C GLU A 111 18.18 -7.40 -17.68
N SER A 112 19.43 -7.30 -18.12
CA SER A 112 20.55 -6.89 -17.26
C SER A 112 20.48 -5.41 -16.86
N SER A 113 19.82 -4.58 -17.66
CA SER A 113 19.65 -3.15 -17.42
C SER A 113 18.44 -2.60 -18.18
N PHE A 114 17.97 -1.43 -17.74
CA PHE A 114 16.99 -0.64 -18.45
C PHE A 114 17.56 0.70 -18.87
N ASP A 115 17.16 1.18 -20.03
CA ASP A 115 17.43 2.54 -20.48
C ASP A 115 16.49 3.50 -19.74
N LEU A 116 17.00 4.14 -18.69
CA LEU A 116 16.22 5.03 -17.82
C LEU A 116 15.72 6.27 -18.54
N GLU A 117 16.45 6.76 -19.54
CA GLU A 117 16.02 7.93 -20.31
C GLU A 117 14.80 7.58 -21.15
N LYS A 118 14.79 6.40 -21.79
CA LYS A 118 13.60 5.92 -22.51
C LYS A 118 12.41 5.66 -21.57
N ILE A 119 12.65 5.15 -20.37
CA ILE A 119 11.58 4.97 -19.38
C ILE A 119 11.00 6.33 -18.98
N ARG A 120 11.86 7.32 -18.71
CA ARG A 120 11.43 8.68 -18.36
C ARG A 120 10.64 9.31 -19.50
N GLU A 121 11.14 9.22 -20.73
CA GLU A 121 10.46 9.71 -21.94
C GLU A 121 9.08 9.08 -22.08
N ALA A 122 8.98 7.74 -21.97
CA ALA A 122 7.70 7.04 -22.03
C ALA A 122 6.75 7.44 -20.90
N ALA A 123 7.27 7.66 -19.68
CA ALA A 123 6.45 8.07 -18.53
C ALA A 123 5.89 9.49 -18.68
N GLN A 124 6.58 10.40 -19.37
CA GLN A 124 6.06 11.75 -19.64
C GLN A 124 4.71 11.72 -20.38
N ILE A 125 4.52 10.74 -21.27
CA ILE A 125 3.27 10.56 -22.02
C ILE A 125 2.09 10.26 -21.08
N LEU A 126 2.36 9.61 -19.95
CA LEU A 126 1.34 9.21 -18.97
C LEU A 126 1.04 10.29 -17.93
N LEU A 127 1.90 11.31 -17.77
CA LEU A 127 1.69 12.39 -16.81
C LEU A 127 0.50 13.28 -17.21
N GLY A 128 -0.24 13.76 -16.21
CA GLY A 128 -1.46 14.54 -16.41
C GLY A 128 -2.72 13.67 -16.46
N THR A 129 -3.80 14.23 -17.02
CA THR A 129 -5.13 13.62 -17.00
C THR A 129 -5.42 12.89 -18.31
N HIS A 130 -5.61 11.57 -18.24
CA HIS A 130 -5.84 10.71 -19.40
C HIS A 130 -6.95 9.70 -19.15
N ASP A 131 -7.48 9.13 -20.23
CA ASP A 131 -8.29 7.91 -20.17
C ASP A 131 -7.37 6.68 -20.06
N PHE A 132 -7.35 6.06 -18.88
CA PHE A 132 -6.54 4.87 -18.61
C PHE A 132 -7.28 3.56 -18.87
N SER A 133 -8.29 3.54 -19.75
CA SER A 133 -9.06 2.32 -20.06
C SER A 133 -8.18 1.14 -20.51
N ALA A 134 -7.11 1.40 -21.27
CA ALA A 134 -6.15 0.38 -21.71
C ALA A 134 -5.36 -0.29 -20.56
N PHE A 135 -5.32 0.33 -19.38
CA PHE A 135 -4.60 -0.15 -18.20
C PHE A 135 -5.52 -0.81 -17.16
N ARG A 136 -6.81 -0.96 -17.46
CA ARG A 136 -7.78 -1.59 -16.57
C ARG A 136 -7.85 -3.10 -16.80
N SER A 137 -7.98 -3.86 -15.71
CA SER A 137 -8.33 -5.27 -15.81
C SER A 137 -9.76 -5.42 -16.36
N ILE A 138 -9.95 -6.41 -17.25
CA ILE A 138 -11.24 -6.76 -17.86
C ILE A 138 -12.29 -7.10 -16.79
N ASN A 139 -11.85 -7.67 -15.66
CA ASN A 139 -12.71 -8.07 -14.53
C ASN A 139 -12.85 -6.96 -13.47
N SER A 140 -12.66 -5.68 -13.80
CA SER A 140 -12.77 -4.62 -12.81
C SER A 140 -14.18 -4.61 -12.19
N GLU A 141 -14.28 -4.84 -10.87
CA GLU A 141 -15.53 -4.93 -10.08
C GLU A 141 -16.41 -3.66 -10.13
N THR A 142 -16.03 -2.65 -10.92
CA THR A 142 -16.76 -1.38 -11.06
C THR A 142 -16.72 -0.87 -12.50
N PRO A 143 -17.60 -1.39 -13.40
CA PRO A 143 -17.79 -0.80 -14.73
C PRO A 143 -18.21 0.69 -14.66
N PHE A 144 -18.75 1.14 -13.52
CA PHE A 144 -19.25 2.50 -13.31
C PHE A 144 -18.20 3.53 -12.86
N LYS A 145 -16.95 3.14 -12.61
CA LYS A 145 -15.90 4.12 -12.25
C LYS A 145 -15.26 4.68 -13.52
N SER A 146 -15.20 6.02 -13.60
CA SER A 146 -14.52 6.72 -14.69
C SER A 146 -13.08 6.24 -14.81
N PRO A 147 -12.64 5.82 -16.02
CA PRO A 147 -11.25 5.45 -16.30
C PRO A 147 -10.33 6.67 -16.37
N ILE A 148 -10.90 7.88 -16.37
CA ILE A 148 -10.13 9.13 -16.38
C ILE A 148 -9.43 9.28 -15.04
N LYS A 149 -8.10 9.41 -15.07
CA LYS A 149 -7.25 9.60 -13.90
C LYS A 149 -6.19 10.64 -14.20
N THR A 150 -5.65 11.24 -13.14
CA THR A 150 -4.50 12.12 -13.21
C THR A 150 -3.30 11.40 -12.59
N LEU A 151 -2.22 11.25 -13.36
CA LEU A 151 -0.93 10.85 -12.83
C LEU A 151 -0.10 12.12 -12.58
N GLU A 152 0.08 12.46 -11.31
CA GLU A 152 0.74 13.72 -10.91
C GLU A 152 2.27 13.62 -11.05
N GLN A 153 2.84 12.44 -10.78
CA GLN A 153 4.28 12.25 -10.70
C GLN A 153 4.65 10.80 -11.02
N ALA A 154 5.79 10.61 -11.68
CA ALA A 154 6.39 9.31 -11.96
C ALA A 154 7.91 9.43 -11.92
N ASP A 155 8.53 8.85 -10.89
CA ASP A 155 9.97 8.89 -10.69
C ASP A 155 10.61 7.51 -10.87
N PHE A 156 11.80 7.50 -11.43
CA PHE A 156 12.58 6.31 -11.69
C PHE A 156 13.99 6.50 -11.14
N THR A 157 14.31 5.73 -10.11
CA THR A 157 15.57 5.83 -9.37
C THR A 157 16.25 4.47 -9.34
N PRO A 158 17.48 4.35 -9.89
CA PRO A 158 18.32 3.20 -9.63
C PRO A 158 18.56 3.08 -8.13
N SER A 159 18.33 1.89 -7.60
CA SER A 159 18.62 1.58 -6.20
C SER A 159 19.49 0.34 -6.15
N SER A 160 20.42 0.31 -5.18
CA SER A 160 21.02 -0.95 -4.78
C SER A 160 19.96 -1.86 -4.13
N SER A 161 20.27 -3.15 -4.04
CA SER A 161 19.55 -4.04 -3.13
C SER A 161 19.60 -3.46 -1.70
N LEU A 162 18.62 -3.83 -0.87
CA LEU A 162 18.60 -3.46 0.56
C LEU A 162 19.74 -4.11 1.35
N LEU A 163 20.48 -5.04 0.75
CA LEU A 163 21.71 -5.59 1.29
C LEU A 163 22.91 -4.84 0.72
N PRO A 164 23.92 -4.50 1.55
CA PRO A 164 25.22 -4.16 1.02
C PRO A 164 25.71 -5.38 0.22
N ILE A 165 25.86 -5.21 -1.09
CA ILE A 165 26.70 -6.13 -1.86
C ILE A 165 28.11 -5.75 -1.44
N ASP A 166 28.67 -6.50 -0.48
CA ASP A 166 30.10 -6.42 -0.21
C ASP A 166 30.80 -6.91 -1.47
N SER A 167 31.17 -5.98 -2.36
CA SER A 167 31.90 -6.26 -3.59
C SER A 167 33.40 -6.45 -3.33
N GLN A 168 33.77 -6.91 -2.13
CA GLN A 168 35.12 -7.32 -1.78
C GLN A 168 35.08 -8.76 -1.27
N ASN A 169 35.17 -9.70 -2.22
CA ASN A 169 35.74 -11.05 -2.10
C ASN A 169 35.08 -11.98 -3.13
N ARG A 170 35.50 -11.83 -4.39
CA ARG A 170 35.63 -12.93 -5.35
C ARG A 170 36.89 -12.71 -6.17
#